data_AF-A0A7J3UB17-F1
#
_entry.id   AF-A0A7J3UB17-F1
#
_cell.length_a   1.000
_cell.length_b   1.000
_cell.length_c   1.000
_cell.angle_alpha   90.00
_cell.angle_beta   90.00
_cell.angle_gamma   90.00
#
_symmetry.space_group_name_H-M   'P 1'
#
loop_
_entity.id
_entity.type
_entity.pdbx_description
1 polymer ?
#
loop_
_entity_poly.entity_id
_entity_poly.type
_entity_poly.pdbx_seq_one_letter_code
_entity_poly.pdbx_strand_id
1 'polypeptide(L)' 'MFDRKRYVFPEEDCKLLPINSSSAESLASYVLARIIEEIDIPANVNMIEVGVDEGFGQGAWVSKKLR' A
#
# COMPACT_ATOMS: atom_id res chain seq x y z
N MET A 1 -19.79 19.06 -4.84
CA MET A 1 -19.12 20.37 -4.68
C MET A 1 -18.15 20.21 -3.52
N PHE A 2 -16.86 20.02 -3.78
CA PHE A 2 -15.88 19.94 -2.70
C PHE A 2 -15.69 21.37 -2.17
N ASP A 3 -16.08 21.57 -0.93
CA ASP A 3 -15.82 22.81 -0.20
C ASP A 3 -14.32 23.14 -0.27
N ARG A 4 -13.93 24.42 -0.30
CA ARG A 4 -12.53 24.86 -0.52
C ARG A 4 -11.63 24.58 0.69
N LYS A 5 -11.63 23.34 1.18
CA LYS A 5 -10.80 22.90 2.29
C LYS A 5 -9.35 22.91 1.84
N ARG A 6 -8.52 23.65 2.58
CA ARG A 6 -7.08 23.72 2.37
C ARG A 6 -6.40 23.15 3.62
N TYR A 7 -5.62 22.10 3.41
CA TYR A 7 -4.77 21.50 4.43
C TYR A 7 -3.32 21.90 4.15
N VAL A 8 -2.57 22.22 5.20
CA VAL A 8 -1.17 22.63 5.11
C VAL A 8 -0.39 21.83 6.14
N PHE A 9 0.57 21.05 5.68
CA PHE A 9 1.43 20.20 6.50
C PHE A 9 2.89 20.46 6.12
N PRO A 10 3.85 20.30 7.05
CA PRO A 10 5.27 20.24 6.71
C PRO A 10 5.54 19.11 5.71
N GLU A 11 6.45 19.34 4.77
CA GLU A 11 6.84 18.30 3.79
C GLU A 11 7.48 17.10 4.49
N GLU A 12 8.29 17.36 5.53
CA GLU A 12 8.96 16.33 6.32
C GLU A 12 7.99 15.36 7.03
N ASP A 13 6.75 15.80 7.29
CA ASP A 13 5.69 14.99 7.90
C ASP A 13 4.91 14.18 6.86
N CYS A 14 5.10 14.45 5.55
CA CYS A 14 4.31 13.87 4.48
C CYS A 14 5.13 12.94 3.58
N LYS A 15 4.61 11.75 3.30
CA LYS A 15 5.16 10.89 2.25
C LYS A 15 4.26 10.88 1.02
N LEU A 16 4.79 11.37 -0.09
CA LEU A 16 4.12 11.26 -1.40
C LEU A 16 4.36 9.87 -1.97
N LEU A 17 3.27 9.12 -2.17
CA LEU A 17 3.29 7.78 -2.75
C LEU A 17 2.62 7.82 -4.14
N PRO A 18 3.08 7.03 -5.12
CA PRO A 18 2.51 6.97 -6.47
C PRO A 18 1.22 6.13 -6.51
N ILE A 19 0.23 6.49 -5.68
CA ILE A 19 -1.06 5.81 -5.55
C ILE A 19 -2.21 6.82 -5.64
N ASN A 20 -3.37 6.37 -6.13
CA ASN A 20 -4.52 7.25 -6.37
C ASN A 20 -5.27 7.64 -5.08
N SER A 21 -5.17 6.83 -4.03
CA SER A 21 -5.79 7.06 -2.74
C SER A 21 -4.93 6.46 -1.63
N SER A 22 -5.13 6.94 -0.41
CA SER A 22 -4.52 6.40 0.81
C SER A 22 -5.37 5.29 1.45
N SER A 23 -6.16 4.55 0.68
CA SER A 23 -6.97 3.45 1.21
C SER A 23 -6.13 2.21 1.48
N ALA A 24 -6.60 1.34 2.38
CA ALA A 24 -5.95 0.09 2.74
C ALA A 24 -5.62 -0.77 1.50
N GLU A 25 -6.53 -0.84 0.51
CA GLU A 25 -6.32 -1.62 -0.72
C GLU A 25 -5.18 -1.05 -1.58
N SER A 26 -5.14 0.28 -1.72
CA SER A 26 -4.10 0.97 -2.50
C SER A 26 -2.73 0.84 -1.82
N LEU A 27 -2.71 0.97 -0.49
CA LEU A 27 -1.50 0.78 0.31
C LEU A 27 -1.02 -0.68 0.27
N ALA A 28 -1.91 -1.66 0.42
CA ALA A 28 -1.55 -3.08 0.35
C ALA A 28 -0.96 -3.45 -1.02
N SER A 29 -1.57 -2.95 -2.10
CA SER A 29 -1.05 -3.14 -3.46
C SER A 29 0.33 -2.51 -3.65
N TYR A 30 0.50 -1.27 -3.17
CA TYR A 30 1.78 -0.56 -3.25
C TYR A 30 2.88 -1.28 -2.47
N VAL A 31 2.60 -1.67 -1.22
CA VAL A 31 3.56 -2.39 -0.38
C VAL A 31 3.92 -3.74 -1.00
N LEU A 32 2.95 -4.50 -1.53
CA LEU A 32 3.21 -5.76 -2.23
C LEU A 32 4.15 -5.57 -3.43
N ALA A 33 3.93 -4.53 -4.23
CA ALA A 33 4.80 -4.21 -5.36
C ALA A 33 6.23 -3.89 -4.90
N ARG A 34 6.36 -3.06 -3.85
CA ARG A 34 7.67 -2.71 -3.26
C ARG A 34 8.40 -3.92 -2.68
N ILE A 35 7.69 -4.83 -2.01
CA ILE A 35 8.27 -6.09 -1.51
C ILE A 35 8.86 -6.91 -2.65
N ILE A 36 8.13 -7.05 -3.76
CA ILE A 36 8.57 -7.83 -4.91
C ILE A 36 9.78 -7.19 -5.60
N GLU A 37 9.88 -5.87 -5.59
CA GLU A 37 11.01 -5.13 -6.17
C GLU A 37 12.28 -5.18 -5.31
N GLU A 38 12.14 -5.20 -3.98
CA GLU A 38 13.27 -5.05 -3.04
C GLU A 38 13.80 -6.39 -2.49
N ILE A 39 12.99 -7.45 -2.52
CA ILE A 39 13.36 -8.73 -1.94
C ILE A 39 13.73 -9.71 -3.06
N ASP A 40 14.87 -10.38 -2.90
CA ASP A 40 15.20 -11.55 -3.72
C ASP A 40 14.34 -12.73 -3.28
N ILE A 41 13.27 -13.01 -4.03
CA ILE A 41 12.28 -14.01 -3.64
C ILE A 41 12.78 -15.41 -4.00
N PRO A 42 12.95 -16.32 -3.02
CA PRO A 42 13.45 -17.66 -3.27
C PRO A 42 12.58 -18.44 -4.26
N ALA A 43 13.21 -19.30 -5.05
CA ALA A 43 12.54 -20.07 -6.09
C ALA A 43 11.46 -21.05 -5.59
N ASN A 44 11.40 -21.34 -4.29
CA ASN A 44 10.37 -22.19 -3.67
C ASN A 44 9.18 -21.39 -3.11
N VAL A 45 9.16 -20.06 -3.25
CA VAL A 45 8.02 -19.22 -2.88
C VAL A 45 7.10 -19.06 -4.09
N ASN A 46 5.83 -19.40 -3.91
CA ASN A 46 4.85 -19.40 -5.00
C ASN A 46 3.88 -18.22 -4.95
N MET A 47 3.75 -17.58 -3.79
CA MET A 47 2.78 -16.52 -3.56
C MET A 47 3.27 -15.60 -2.44
N ILE A 48 2.95 -14.32 -2.57
CA ILE A 48 3.09 -13.32 -1.52
C ILE A 48 1.71 -12.69 -1.30
N GLU A 49 1.36 -12.48 -0.04
CA GLU A 49 0.17 -11.75 0.37
C GLU A 49 0.55 -10.65 1.35
N VAL A 50 -0.03 -9.48 1.16
CA VAL A 50 0.14 -8.32 2.04
C VAL A 50 -1.23 -7.89 2.53
N GLY A 51 -1.35 -7.76 3.84
CA GLY A 51 -2.49 -7.13 4.51
C GLY A 51 -2.11 -5.77 5.07
N VAL A 52 -2.97 -4.77 4.85
CA VAL A 52 -2.90 -3.45 5.51
C VAL A 52 -4.14 -3.26 6.34
N ASP A 53 -3.98 -2.93 7.62
CA ASP A 53 -5.06 -2.73 8.59
C ASP A 53 -5.07 -1.25 9.02
N GLU A 54 -6.17 -0.54 8.75
CA GLU A 54 -6.38 0.85 9.18
C GLU A 54 -7.09 0.96 10.54
N GLY A 55 -7.54 -0.16 11.09
CA GLY A 55 -8.33 -0.26 12.32
C GLY A 55 -9.25 -1.48 12.29
N PHE A 56 -9.81 -1.86 13.45
CA PHE A 56 -10.60 -3.09 13.63
C PHE A 56 -11.68 -3.29 12.53
N GLY A 57 -11.46 -4.28 11.67
CA GLY A 57 -12.38 -4.64 10.57
C GLY A 57 -12.28 -3.75 9.32
N GLN A 58 -11.29 -2.86 9.24
CA GLN A 58 -11.02 -1.94 8.12
C GLN A 58 -9.67 -2.27 7.48
N GLY A 59 -9.49 -3.55 7.10
CA GLY A 59 -8.26 -4.02 6.48
C GLY A 59 -8.48 -4.50 5.05
N ALA A 60 -7.42 -4.47 4.26
CA ALA A 60 -7.39 -4.99 2.91
C ALA A 60 -6.21 -5.93 2.69
N TRP A 61 -6.45 -7.00 1.94
CA TRP A 61 -5.44 -7.99 1.58
C TRP A 61 -5.30 -8.08 0.07
N VAL A 62 -4.07 -8.13 -0.39
CA VAL A 62 -3.72 -8.29 -1.81
C VAL A 62 -2.69 -9.40 -1.92
N SER A 63 -2.94 -10.35 -2.81
CA SER A 63 -2.04 -11.47 -3.07
C SER A 63 -1.59 -11.50 -4.53
N LYS A 64 -0.35 -11.96 -4.74
CA LYS A 64 0.22 -12.18 -6.07
C LYS A 64 0.91 -13.53 -6.11
N LYS A 65 0.47 -14.35 -7.06
CA LYS A 65 1.20 -15.56 -7.46
C LYS A 65 2.44 -15.15 -8.24
N LEU A 66 3.55 -15.81 -7.95
CA LEU A 66 4.84 -15.55 -8.60
C LEU A 66 5.07 -16.49 -9.79
N ARG A 67 4.29 -17.56 -9.88
CA ARG A 67 4.30 -18.60 -10.92
C ARG A 67 2.89 -19.16 -11.13
#